data_AF-A0A9D4BSG0-F1
#
_entry.id   AF-A0A9D4BSG0-F1
#
_cell.length_a   1.000
_cell.length_b   1.000
_cell.length_c   1.000
_cell.angle_alpha   90.00
_cell.angle_beta   90.00
_cell.angle_gamma   90.00
#
_symmetry.space_group_name_H-M   'P 1'
#
loop_
_entity.id
_entity.type
_entity.pdbx_description
1 polymer ?
#
loop_
_entity_poly.entity_id
_entity_poly.type
_entity_poly.pdbx_seq_one_letter_code
_entity_poly.pdbx_strand_id
1 'polypeptide(L)'
;MTSERPVYYNGVNTPGSDVAAETASALAIGYLVFKDRDTTYANQLLNTAKNIYDFAYNYRGLYSNYIPDAARTYGSGGYEDELTQAGVWLYRATGIHSYLTQAESFTRNDWAWSYSWDLKEVAANILLYDVTTESNKKATYGNHVPNFLRRWSPTGNVPFTPGGLVYRDQWGSLRYAANTAFAALLAQDVGIISQGDIDSRTALDPAAQLHYILGNNPAGLSYVVGFGRNYPKRPHHKSSFCAPAPAPQCTFTQFNSLAPHYYLLSAPTAPTSTTKAASTTSAPRSPATTTRAYSRRWQVLSTEKSSGHRRCNLEMTEHSPSLLYRFFIHKMFLSN
;
A
#
# COMPACT_ATOMS: atom_id res chain seq x y z
N MET A 1 30.11 -5.98 10.63
CA MET A 1 29.94 -6.61 9.31
C MET A 1 31.17 -6.26 8.49
N THR A 2 31.96 -7.24 8.07
CA THR A 2 33.25 -7.05 7.36
C THR A 2 33.32 -7.84 6.05
N SER A 3 32.25 -8.56 5.67
CA SER A 3 32.20 -9.31 4.41
C SER A 3 32.07 -8.37 3.21
N GLU A 4 32.53 -8.82 2.05
CA GLU A 4 32.27 -8.14 0.79
C GLU A 4 30.77 -7.94 0.55
N ARG A 5 30.43 -6.82 -0.09
CA ARG A 5 29.06 -6.43 -0.43
C ARG A 5 29.01 -6.12 -1.93
N PRO A 6 28.97 -7.15 -2.80
CA PRO A 6 28.97 -6.94 -4.25
C PRO A 6 27.74 -6.17 -4.70
N VAL A 7 27.91 -5.41 -5.78
CA VAL A 7 26.83 -4.65 -6.44
C VAL A 7 26.57 -5.27 -7.80
N TYR A 8 25.32 -5.63 -8.04
CA TYR A 8 24.86 -6.13 -9.33
C TYR A 8 24.01 -5.05 -10.01
N TYR A 9 24.01 -5.03 -11.34
CA TYR A 9 23.22 -4.10 -12.12
C TYR A 9 22.68 -4.77 -13.38
N ASN A 10 21.52 -4.30 -13.84
CA ASN A 10 20.96 -4.64 -15.14
C ASN A 10 21.35 -3.58 -16.16
N GLY A 11 21.57 -4.02 -17.39
CA GLY A 11 21.94 -3.15 -18.51
C GLY A 11 21.42 -3.69 -19.82
N VAL A 12 21.82 -3.07 -20.94
CA VAL A 12 21.32 -3.43 -22.29
C VAL A 12 21.51 -4.92 -22.62
N ASN A 13 22.63 -5.51 -22.20
CA ASN A 13 22.95 -6.93 -22.45
C ASN A 13 22.53 -7.85 -21.29
N THR A 14 22.04 -7.29 -20.18
CA THR A 14 21.58 -8.00 -18.98
C THR A 14 20.27 -7.38 -18.48
N PRO A 15 19.20 -7.41 -19.31
CA PRO A 15 17.96 -6.69 -19.04
C PRO A 15 17.28 -7.12 -17.73
N GLY A 16 16.39 -6.25 -17.24
CA GLY A 16 15.63 -6.46 -16.01
C GLY A 16 14.41 -5.55 -15.99
N SER A 17 13.46 -5.82 -16.88
CA SER A 17 12.25 -5.01 -17.09
C SER A 17 11.36 -4.97 -15.86
N ASP A 18 11.25 -6.08 -15.15
CA ASP A 18 10.52 -6.23 -13.89
C ASP A 18 11.02 -5.24 -12.84
N VAL A 19 12.27 -5.39 -12.38
CA VAL A 19 12.85 -4.52 -11.35
C VAL A 19 12.94 -3.07 -11.80
N ALA A 20 13.22 -2.82 -13.09
CA ALA A 20 13.29 -1.48 -13.63
C ALA A 20 11.90 -0.81 -13.69
N ALA A 21 10.87 -1.50 -14.15
CA ALA A 21 9.52 -0.96 -14.21
C ALA A 21 8.91 -0.76 -12.82
N GLU A 22 9.16 -1.65 -11.86
CA GLU A 22 8.76 -1.44 -10.47
C GLU A 22 9.48 -0.21 -9.87
N THR A 23 10.77 -0.03 -10.17
CA THR A 23 11.53 1.16 -9.78
C THR A 23 10.95 2.43 -10.41
N ALA A 24 10.64 2.40 -11.71
CA ALA A 24 10.03 3.53 -12.41
C ALA A 24 8.65 3.87 -11.82
N SER A 25 7.84 2.86 -11.47
CA SER A 25 6.56 3.04 -10.77
C SER A 25 6.75 3.80 -9.46
N ALA A 26 7.68 3.33 -8.61
CA ALA A 26 7.96 3.96 -7.31
C ALA A 26 8.40 5.42 -7.46
N LEU A 27 9.26 5.72 -8.44
CA LEU A 27 9.73 7.09 -8.70
C LEU A 27 8.62 7.98 -9.27
N ALA A 28 7.77 7.47 -10.16
CA ALA A 28 6.61 8.20 -10.69
C ALA A 28 5.59 8.52 -9.58
N ILE A 29 5.33 7.57 -8.67
CA ILE A 29 4.53 7.80 -7.45
C ILE A 29 5.20 8.87 -6.58
N GLY A 30 6.53 8.78 -6.40
CA GLY A 30 7.30 9.77 -5.65
C GLY A 30 7.12 11.19 -6.20
N TYR A 31 7.18 11.38 -7.53
CA TYR A 31 6.84 12.66 -8.14
C TYR A 31 5.44 13.14 -7.75
N LEU A 32 4.42 12.28 -7.84
CA LEU A 32 3.04 12.64 -7.48
C LEU A 32 2.88 13.05 -6.00
N VAL A 33 3.66 12.43 -5.10
CA VAL A 33 3.67 12.75 -3.67
C VAL A 33 4.40 14.07 -3.38
N PHE A 34 5.52 14.33 -4.04
CA PHE A 34 6.40 15.46 -3.71
C PHE A 34 6.17 16.71 -4.56
N LYS A 35 5.49 16.65 -5.71
CA LYS A 35 5.38 17.76 -6.68
C LYS A 35 4.93 19.10 -6.09
N ASP A 36 4.08 19.08 -5.06
CA ASP A 36 3.53 20.27 -4.41
C ASP A 36 4.34 20.74 -3.19
N ARG A 37 5.30 19.93 -2.70
CA ARG A 37 6.12 20.21 -1.50
C ARG A 37 7.58 20.47 -1.82
N ASP A 38 8.13 19.74 -2.78
CA ASP A 38 9.50 19.87 -3.27
C ASP A 38 9.51 19.56 -4.77
N THR A 39 9.24 20.60 -5.57
CA THR A 39 9.16 20.47 -7.03
C THR A 39 10.50 20.09 -7.65
N THR A 40 11.63 20.53 -7.07
CA THR A 40 12.96 20.18 -7.60
C THR A 40 13.23 18.69 -7.43
N TYR A 41 13.00 18.14 -6.25
CA TYR A 41 13.14 16.71 -6.01
C TYR A 41 12.13 15.90 -6.81
N ALA A 42 10.87 16.32 -6.84
CA ALA A 42 9.83 15.65 -7.63
C ALA A 42 10.23 15.55 -9.12
N ASN A 43 10.76 16.63 -9.70
CA ASN A 43 11.21 16.62 -11.10
C ASN A 43 12.41 15.69 -11.33
N GLN A 44 13.33 15.56 -10.35
CA GLN A 44 14.39 14.55 -10.41
C GLN A 44 13.80 13.14 -10.46
N LEU A 45 12.85 12.83 -9.56
CA LEU A 45 12.17 11.53 -9.54
C LEU A 45 11.48 11.23 -10.87
N LEU A 46 10.73 12.19 -11.43
CA LEU A 46 10.02 12.00 -12.68
C LEU A 46 10.96 11.77 -13.86
N ASN A 47 12.04 12.55 -13.97
CA ASN A 47 13.02 12.39 -15.05
C ASN A 47 13.72 11.02 -14.95
N THR A 48 14.08 10.59 -13.74
CA THR A 48 14.65 9.27 -13.53
C THR A 48 13.63 8.16 -13.84
N ALA A 49 12.37 8.32 -13.44
CA ALA A 49 11.30 7.35 -13.73
C ALA A 49 11.14 7.12 -15.24
N LYS A 50 11.12 8.19 -16.05
CA LYS A 50 11.04 8.11 -17.51
C LYS A 50 12.21 7.33 -18.10
N ASN A 51 13.44 7.69 -17.71
CA ASN A 51 14.65 7.02 -18.23
C ASN A 51 14.69 5.53 -17.87
N ILE A 52 14.31 5.17 -16.65
CA ILE A 52 14.30 3.77 -16.20
C ILE A 52 13.19 2.99 -16.91
N TYR A 53 12.01 3.58 -17.11
CA TYR A 53 10.94 2.94 -17.86
C TYR A 53 11.30 2.75 -19.33
N ASP A 54 11.94 3.74 -19.96
CA ASP A 54 12.42 3.60 -21.34
C ASP A 54 13.43 2.46 -21.46
N PHE A 55 14.31 2.27 -20.47
CA PHE A 55 15.16 1.08 -20.38
C PHE A 55 14.34 -0.20 -20.24
N ALA A 56 13.41 -0.26 -19.29
CA ALA A 56 12.59 -1.44 -19.02
C ALA A 56 11.76 -1.87 -20.25
N TYR A 57 11.20 -0.90 -20.97
CA TYR A 57 10.36 -1.14 -22.14
C TYR A 57 11.17 -1.60 -23.35
N ASN A 58 12.34 -1.02 -23.60
CA ASN A 58 13.14 -1.30 -24.80
C ASN A 58 14.07 -2.52 -24.66
N TYR A 59 14.53 -2.83 -23.44
CA TYR A 59 15.43 -3.94 -23.17
C TYR A 59 14.74 -4.97 -22.28
N ARG A 60 14.03 -5.91 -22.92
CA ARG A 60 13.14 -6.83 -22.22
C ARG A 60 13.83 -8.07 -21.66
N GLY A 61 13.59 -8.35 -20.39
CA GLY A 61 14.07 -9.56 -19.73
C GLY A 61 13.85 -9.53 -18.23
N LEU A 62 13.94 -10.70 -17.60
CA LEU A 62 13.80 -10.85 -16.15
C LEU A 62 15.14 -10.57 -15.47
N TYR A 63 15.16 -9.70 -14.47
CA TYR A 63 16.41 -9.34 -13.79
C TYR A 63 17.10 -10.57 -13.16
N SER A 64 16.30 -11.51 -12.65
CA SER A 64 16.77 -12.72 -11.97
C SER A 64 17.48 -13.69 -12.91
N ASN A 65 17.29 -13.58 -14.23
CA ASN A 65 18.05 -14.40 -15.18
C ASN A 65 19.54 -14.04 -15.22
N TYR A 66 19.89 -12.81 -14.84
CA TYR A 66 21.25 -12.28 -14.91
C TYR A 66 21.89 -12.07 -13.53
N ILE A 67 21.09 -12.19 -12.45
CA ILE A 67 21.55 -12.03 -11.07
C ILE A 67 21.14 -13.29 -10.28
N PRO A 68 21.92 -14.38 -10.36
CA PRO A 68 21.58 -15.67 -9.75
C PRO A 68 21.34 -15.61 -8.24
N ASP A 69 22.02 -14.69 -7.55
CA ASP A 69 21.84 -14.47 -6.12
C ASP A 69 20.44 -13.95 -5.79
N ALA A 70 19.92 -13.03 -6.61
CA ALA A 70 18.56 -12.54 -6.48
C ALA A 70 17.55 -13.63 -6.86
N ALA A 71 17.82 -14.42 -7.90
CA ALA A 71 16.93 -15.50 -8.33
C ALA A 71 16.60 -16.52 -7.24
N ARG A 72 17.55 -16.80 -6.32
CA ARG A 72 17.34 -17.73 -5.20
C ARG A 72 16.39 -17.20 -4.11
N THR A 73 16.19 -15.89 -4.05
CA THR A 73 15.40 -15.24 -2.97
C THR A 73 14.14 -14.58 -3.52
N TYR A 74 14.27 -13.87 -4.64
CA TYR A 74 13.25 -13.07 -5.31
C TYR A 74 13.26 -13.34 -6.82
N GLY A 75 13.23 -14.61 -7.24
CA GLY A 75 13.12 -14.97 -8.66
C GLY A 75 11.83 -14.45 -9.28
N SER A 76 11.93 -13.72 -10.39
CA SER A 76 10.80 -13.06 -11.04
C SER A 76 9.98 -14.02 -11.92
N GLY A 77 8.65 -13.93 -11.84
CA GLY A 77 7.70 -14.71 -12.63
C GLY A 77 7.29 -14.08 -13.97
N GLY A 78 7.55 -12.79 -14.16
CA GLY A 78 7.10 -12.02 -15.33
C GLY A 78 7.57 -10.57 -15.26
N TYR A 79 7.33 -9.78 -16.30
CA TYR A 79 7.63 -8.34 -16.27
C TYR A 79 6.52 -7.46 -16.89
N GLU A 80 5.55 -8.08 -17.57
CA GLU A 80 4.50 -7.38 -18.30
C GLU A 80 3.54 -6.66 -17.35
N ASP A 81 3.31 -7.21 -16.17
CA ASP A 81 2.50 -6.60 -15.13
C ASP A 81 3.19 -5.38 -14.50
N GLU A 82 4.50 -5.41 -14.27
CA GLU A 82 5.27 -4.21 -13.89
C GLU A 82 5.29 -3.16 -15.00
N LEU A 83 5.47 -3.55 -16.26
CA LEU A 83 5.43 -2.61 -17.40
C LEU A 83 4.05 -1.95 -17.53
N THR A 84 2.99 -2.71 -17.28
CA THR A 84 1.62 -2.20 -17.23
C THR A 84 1.48 -1.18 -16.10
N GLN A 85 1.85 -1.56 -14.87
CA GLN A 85 1.75 -0.69 -13.70
C GLN A 85 2.54 0.61 -13.88
N ALA A 86 3.79 0.52 -14.34
CA ALA A 86 4.68 1.65 -14.53
C ALA A 86 4.20 2.60 -15.63
N GLY A 87 3.69 2.07 -16.73
CA GLY A 87 3.10 2.88 -17.80
C GLY A 87 1.90 3.68 -17.32
N VAL A 88 1.02 3.09 -16.49
CA VAL A 88 -0.13 3.84 -15.92
C VAL A 88 0.34 4.91 -14.93
N TRP A 89 1.32 4.63 -14.08
CA TRP A 89 1.87 5.65 -13.17
C TRP A 89 2.54 6.81 -13.91
N LEU A 90 3.30 6.52 -14.97
CA LEU A 90 3.89 7.56 -15.82
C LEU A 90 2.83 8.35 -16.59
N TYR A 91 1.77 7.69 -17.07
CA TYR A 91 0.62 8.39 -17.65
C TYR A 91 0.00 9.35 -16.63
N ARG A 92 -0.29 8.90 -15.41
CA ARG A 92 -0.81 9.76 -14.32
C ARG A 92 0.13 10.92 -13.98
N ALA A 93 1.43 10.69 -13.98
CA ALA A 93 2.43 11.71 -13.67
C ALA A 93 2.60 12.76 -14.77
N THR A 94 2.36 12.41 -16.04
CA THR A 94 2.78 13.24 -17.19
C THR A 94 1.64 13.68 -18.11
N GLY A 95 0.52 12.95 -18.14
CA GLY A 95 -0.55 13.09 -19.14
C GLY A 95 -0.17 12.59 -20.55
N ILE A 96 1.03 12.03 -20.73
CA ILE A 96 1.51 11.56 -22.05
C ILE A 96 0.86 10.21 -22.37
N HIS A 97 0.00 10.20 -23.39
CA HIS A 97 -0.83 9.05 -23.73
C HIS A 97 -0.05 7.82 -24.21
N SER A 98 1.18 7.99 -24.74
CA SER A 98 1.99 6.84 -25.16
C SER A 98 2.27 5.87 -24.00
N TYR A 99 2.44 6.36 -22.77
CA TYR A 99 2.62 5.49 -21.60
C TYR A 99 1.37 4.65 -21.29
N LEU A 100 0.18 5.23 -21.47
CA LEU A 100 -1.07 4.47 -21.32
C LEU A 100 -1.19 3.43 -22.43
N THR A 101 -0.95 3.79 -23.69
CA THR A 101 -0.96 2.83 -24.81
C THR A 101 0.03 1.69 -24.61
N GLN A 102 1.22 1.97 -24.10
CA GLN A 102 2.22 0.96 -23.76
C GLN A 102 1.72 0.06 -22.62
N ALA A 103 1.15 0.62 -21.56
CA ALA A 103 0.58 -0.16 -20.46
C ALA A 103 -0.54 -1.11 -20.94
N GLU A 104 -1.46 -0.60 -21.76
CA GLU A 104 -2.55 -1.39 -22.35
C GLU A 104 -2.03 -2.58 -23.18
N SER A 105 -0.86 -2.44 -23.82
CA SER A 105 -0.25 -3.50 -24.64
C SER A 105 0.33 -4.68 -23.83
N PHE A 106 0.59 -4.49 -22.54
CA PHE A 106 1.13 -5.53 -21.65
C PHE A 106 0.12 -6.06 -20.64
N THR A 107 -1.10 -5.51 -20.63
CA THR A 107 -2.06 -5.80 -19.57
C THR A 107 -2.48 -7.29 -19.60
N ARG A 108 -2.40 -7.93 -18.44
CA ARG A 108 -2.93 -9.28 -18.20
C ARG A 108 -4.26 -9.21 -17.46
N ASN A 109 -5.31 -9.77 -18.06
CA ASN A 109 -6.71 -9.66 -17.60
C ASN A 109 -7.38 -11.02 -17.32
N ASP A 110 -6.64 -12.11 -17.48
CA ASP A 110 -7.13 -13.48 -17.43
C ASP A 110 -7.08 -14.05 -16.01
N TRP A 111 -5.96 -13.85 -15.31
CA TRP A 111 -5.75 -14.42 -13.99
C TRP A 111 -4.71 -13.67 -13.18
N ALA A 112 -4.82 -13.79 -11.85
CA ALA A 112 -3.83 -13.29 -10.91
C ALA A 112 -3.79 -14.25 -9.73
N TRP A 113 -2.60 -14.76 -9.41
CA TRP A 113 -2.41 -15.68 -8.29
C TRP A 113 -2.51 -14.92 -6.95
N SER A 114 -1.92 -13.73 -6.85
CA SER A 114 -2.02 -12.84 -5.69
C SER A 114 -1.71 -11.39 -6.09
N TYR A 115 -1.82 -10.46 -5.14
CA TYR A 115 -1.09 -9.19 -5.24
C TYR A 115 0.18 -9.27 -4.38
N SER A 116 1.36 -9.08 -4.96
CA SER A 116 2.63 -9.28 -4.27
C SER A 116 3.76 -8.41 -4.82
N TRP A 117 4.99 -8.65 -4.37
CA TRP A 117 6.18 -8.04 -4.96
C TRP A 117 6.45 -8.57 -6.38
N ASP A 118 5.97 -9.76 -6.72
CA ASP A 118 6.19 -10.45 -8.00
C ASP A 118 5.00 -10.31 -8.97
N LEU A 119 3.78 -10.11 -8.45
CA LEU A 119 2.55 -10.07 -9.26
C LEU A 119 1.75 -8.78 -9.07
N LYS A 120 1.63 -7.95 -10.11
CA LYS A 120 0.97 -6.63 -10.12
C LYS A 120 -0.39 -6.62 -10.84
N GLU A 121 -0.85 -7.72 -11.43
CA GLU A 121 -1.95 -7.73 -12.41
C GLU A 121 -3.22 -7.07 -11.87
N VAL A 122 -3.63 -7.40 -10.63
CA VAL A 122 -4.83 -6.81 -10.02
C VAL A 122 -4.67 -5.31 -9.76
N ALA A 123 -3.50 -4.87 -9.29
CA ALA A 123 -3.24 -3.46 -9.03
C ALA A 123 -3.17 -2.66 -10.34
N ALA A 124 -2.49 -3.22 -11.36
CA ALA A 124 -2.43 -2.66 -12.70
C ALA A 124 -3.83 -2.52 -13.31
N ASN A 125 -4.70 -3.51 -13.15
CA ASN A 125 -6.10 -3.44 -13.62
C ASN A 125 -6.93 -2.37 -12.88
N ILE A 126 -6.76 -2.22 -11.57
CA ILE A 126 -7.42 -1.14 -10.81
C ILE A 126 -6.97 0.23 -11.34
N LEU A 127 -5.65 0.39 -11.58
CA LEU A 127 -5.08 1.63 -12.11
C LEU A 127 -5.59 1.93 -13.53
N LEU A 128 -5.61 0.93 -14.42
CA LEU A 128 -6.16 1.08 -15.76
C LEU A 128 -7.64 1.44 -15.72
N TYR A 129 -8.45 0.74 -14.92
CA TYR A 129 -9.86 1.07 -14.75
C TYR A 129 -10.06 2.53 -14.37
N ASP A 130 -9.27 3.05 -13.44
CA ASP A 130 -9.41 4.43 -12.97
C ASP A 130 -9.10 5.46 -14.07
N VAL A 131 -8.06 5.24 -14.87
CA VAL A 131 -7.62 6.20 -15.89
C VAL A 131 -8.34 6.06 -17.24
N THR A 132 -8.90 4.89 -17.53
CA THR A 132 -9.55 4.61 -18.82
C THR A 132 -10.98 5.16 -18.86
N THR A 133 -11.28 5.90 -19.93
CA THR A 133 -12.61 6.45 -20.23
C THR A 133 -13.38 5.64 -21.29
N GLU A 134 -12.67 4.88 -22.14
CA GLU A 134 -13.27 4.02 -23.16
C GLU A 134 -14.06 2.88 -22.51
N SER A 135 -15.39 2.87 -22.66
CA SER A 135 -16.29 1.95 -21.95
C SER A 135 -15.93 0.48 -22.10
N ASN A 136 -15.54 0.04 -23.31
CA ASN A 136 -15.20 -1.36 -23.56
C ASN A 136 -13.93 -1.80 -22.82
N LYS A 137 -12.88 -0.97 -22.84
CA LYS A 137 -11.63 -1.24 -22.12
C LYS A 137 -11.84 -1.16 -20.62
N LYS A 138 -12.54 -0.12 -20.14
CA LYS A 138 -12.89 0.06 -18.73
C LYS A 138 -13.67 -1.14 -18.19
N ALA A 139 -14.61 -1.68 -18.96
CA ALA A 139 -15.34 -2.90 -18.60
C ALA A 139 -14.42 -4.12 -18.49
N THR A 140 -13.46 -4.29 -19.42
CA THR A 140 -12.47 -5.39 -19.35
C THR A 140 -11.68 -5.35 -18.04
N TYR A 141 -11.10 -4.20 -17.69
CA TYR A 141 -10.32 -4.06 -16.44
C TYR A 141 -11.21 -4.20 -15.19
N GLY A 142 -12.41 -3.63 -15.27
CA GLY A 142 -13.42 -3.68 -14.22
C GLY A 142 -14.01 -5.07 -13.99
N ASN A 143 -13.93 -5.99 -14.95
CA ASN A 143 -14.37 -7.38 -14.78
C ASN A 143 -13.29 -8.28 -14.15
N HIS A 144 -12.01 -7.99 -14.39
CA HIS A 144 -10.91 -8.78 -13.84
C HIS A 144 -10.84 -8.70 -12.31
N VAL A 145 -10.96 -7.49 -11.76
CA VAL A 145 -10.76 -7.22 -10.33
C VAL A 145 -11.83 -7.88 -9.43
N PRO A 146 -13.14 -7.80 -9.71
CA PRO A 146 -14.16 -8.53 -8.96
C PRO A 146 -13.98 -10.04 -9.06
N ASN A 147 -13.56 -10.57 -10.22
CA ASN A 147 -13.26 -12.00 -10.38
C ASN A 147 -12.06 -12.42 -9.51
N PHE A 148 -11.05 -11.57 -9.36
CA PHE A 148 -9.99 -11.76 -8.38
C PHE A 148 -10.52 -11.73 -6.95
N LEU A 149 -11.20 -10.67 -6.53
CA LEU A 149 -11.67 -10.52 -5.15
C LEU A 149 -12.68 -11.60 -4.74
N ARG A 150 -13.50 -12.10 -5.68
CA ARG A 150 -14.40 -13.23 -5.44
C ARG A 150 -13.66 -14.52 -5.13
N ARG A 151 -12.53 -14.80 -5.79
CA ARG A 151 -11.70 -15.97 -5.47
C ARG A 151 -11.13 -15.90 -4.05
N TRP A 152 -10.84 -14.69 -3.57
CA TRP A 152 -10.36 -14.41 -2.22
C TRP A 152 -11.46 -14.19 -1.18
N SER A 153 -12.73 -14.23 -1.60
CA SER A 153 -13.88 -14.10 -0.69
C SER A 153 -14.14 -15.40 0.09
N PRO A 154 -14.96 -15.36 1.16
CA PRO A 154 -15.33 -16.57 1.89
C PRO A 154 -16.10 -17.62 1.07
N THR A 155 -16.70 -17.24 -0.06
CA THR A 155 -17.35 -18.18 -1.02
C THR A 155 -16.43 -18.52 -2.19
N GLY A 156 -15.19 -18.03 -2.18
CA GLY A 156 -14.18 -18.23 -3.19
C GLY A 156 -13.44 -19.55 -3.03
N ASN A 157 -12.29 -19.65 -3.68
CA ASN A 157 -11.47 -20.87 -3.72
C ASN A 157 -10.09 -20.72 -3.05
N VAL A 158 -9.73 -19.53 -2.58
CA VAL A 158 -8.58 -19.35 -1.68
C VAL A 158 -9.01 -19.77 -0.28
N PRO A 159 -8.30 -20.72 0.36
CA PRO A 159 -8.76 -21.28 1.62
C PRO A 159 -8.69 -20.25 2.74
N PHE A 160 -9.57 -20.41 3.74
CA PHE A 160 -9.56 -19.65 4.97
C PHE A 160 -9.13 -20.54 6.12
N THR A 161 -8.37 -19.99 7.06
CA THR A 161 -8.14 -20.64 8.35
C THR A 161 -9.46 -20.72 9.14
N PRO A 162 -9.60 -21.63 10.12
CA PRO A 162 -10.78 -21.65 11.00
C PRO A 162 -11.03 -20.32 11.72
N GLY A 163 -10.00 -19.49 11.90
CA GLY A 163 -10.11 -18.17 12.52
C GLY A 163 -10.47 -17.02 11.57
N GLY A 164 -10.68 -17.28 10.28
CA GLY A 164 -11.16 -16.28 9.31
C GLY A 164 -10.08 -15.51 8.53
N LEU A 165 -8.79 -15.86 8.69
CA LEU A 165 -7.73 -15.36 7.81
C LEU A 165 -7.78 -16.05 6.44
N VAL A 166 -7.79 -15.27 5.34
CA VAL A 166 -7.54 -15.80 3.99
C VAL A 166 -6.09 -16.26 3.87
N TYR A 167 -5.89 -17.53 3.53
CA TYR A 167 -4.60 -18.20 3.62
C TYR A 167 -4.12 -18.64 2.23
N ARG A 168 -3.33 -17.79 1.57
CA ARG A 168 -2.84 -18.07 0.23
C ARG A 168 -1.67 -19.05 0.18
N ASP A 169 -0.70 -18.83 1.06
CA ASP A 169 0.57 -19.54 1.07
C ASP A 169 1.20 -19.46 2.45
N GLN A 170 2.05 -20.42 2.78
CA GLN A 170 2.76 -20.47 4.05
C GLN A 170 3.79 -19.34 4.22
N TRP A 171 4.39 -18.86 3.13
CA TRP A 171 5.37 -17.79 3.15
C TRP A 171 4.69 -16.43 3.12
N GLY A 172 4.58 -15.81 4.28
CA GLY A 172 3.99 -14.48 4.41
C GLY A 172 2.48 -14.47 4.16
N SER A 173 1.76 -15.43 4.75
CA SER A 173 0.30 -15.53 4.70
C SER A 173 -0.41 -14.20 5.02
N LEU A 174 0.01 -13.52 6.09
CA LEU A 174 -0.54 -12.23 6.49
C LEU A 174 -0.27 -11.12 5.47
N ARG A 175 0.89 -11.16 4.79
CA ARG A 175 1.21 -10.20 3.71
C ARG A 175 0.25 -10.39 2.54
N TYR A 176 -0.04 -11.63 2.16
CA TYR A 176 -1.00 -11.88 1.09
C TYR A 176 -2.42 -11.42 1.45
N ALA A 177 -2.86 -11.69 2.69
CA ALA A 177 -4.15 -11.19 3.17
C ALA A 177 -4.20 -9.66 3.18
N ALA A 178 -3.16 -8.99 3.69
CA ALA A 178 -3.07 -7.53 3.74
C ALA A 178 -3.02 -6.89 2.34
N ASN A 179 -2.25 -7.47 1.41
CA ASN A 179 -2.16 -6.98 0.04
C ASN A 179 -3.51 -7.07 -0.67
N THR A 180 -4.21 -8.20 -0.55
CA THR A 180 -5.55 -8.35 -1.14
C THR A 180 -6.57 -7.43 -0.48
N ALA A 181 -6.50 -7.25 0.85
CA ALA A 181 -7.34 -6.27 1.55
C ALA A 181 -7.10 -4.83 1.03
N PHE A 182 -5.84 -4.46 0.78
CA PHE A 182 -5.51 -3.17 0.18
C PHE A 182 -6.05 -3.05 -1.25
N ALA A 183 -5.93 -4.09 -2.08
CA ALA A 183 -6.52 -4.11 -3.43
C ALA A 183 -8.05 -3.97 -3.39
N ALA A 184 -8.74 -4.61 -2.44
CA ALA A 184 -10.18 -4.47 -2.26
C ALA A 184 -10.58 -3.03 -1.88
N LEU A 185 -9.83 -2.39 -0.98
CA LEU A 185 -10.05 -0.98 -0.61
C LEU A 185 -9.85 -0.04 -1.80
N LEU A 186 -8.80 -0.24 -2.59
CA LEU A 186 -8.57 0.55 -3.81
C LEU A 186 -9.69 0.33 -4.83
N ALA A 187 -10.12 -0.91 -5.05
CA ALA A 187 -11.20 -1.25 -5.96
C ALA A 187 -12.54 -0.63 -5.54
N GLN A 188 -12.82 -0.54 -4.23
CA GLN A 188 -13.97 0.21 -3.71
C GLN A 188 -13.84 1.72 -3.96
N ASP A 189 -12.66 2.29 -3.74
CA ASP A 189 -12.44 3.73 -3.89
C ASP A 189 -12.66 4.21 -5.33
N VAL A 190 -12.24 3.41 -6.31
CA VAL A 190 -12.45 3.69 -7.75
C VAL A 190 -13.81 3.19 -8.27
N GLY A 191 -14.64 2.56 -7.43
CA GLY A 191 -16.00 2.14 -7.78
C GLY A 191 -16.11 0.86 -8.62
N ILE A 192 -15.08 0.00 -8.62
CA ILE A 192 -15.13 -1.33 -9.27
C ILE A 192 -16.00 -2.31 -8.48
N ILE A 193 -15.92 -2.25 -7.15
CA ILE A 193 -16.77 -3.01 -6.23
C ILE A 193 -17.44 -2.07 -5.24
N SER A 194 -18.49 -2.56 -4.59
CA SER A 194 -19.30 -1.84 -3.61
C SER A 194 -19.18 -2.45 -2.21
N GLN A 195 -19.78 -1.79 -1.21
CA GLN A 195 -19.95 -2.41 0.12
C GLN A 195 -20.87 -3.64 0.04
N GLY A 196 -21.87 -3.62 -0.85
CA GLY A 196 -22.78 -4.75 -1.04
C GLY A 196 -22.09 -6.03 -1.51
N ASP A 197 -20.99 -5.93 -2.26
CA ASP A 197 -20.18 -7.09 -2.66
C ASP A 197 -19.45 -7.73 -1.46
N ILE A 198 -19.04 -6.91 -0.49
CA ILE A 198 -18.46 -7.41 0.76
C ILE A 198 -19.55 -8.05 1.63
N ASP A 199 -20.67 -7.36 1.81
CA ASP A 199 -21.77 -7.82 2.68
C ASP A 199 -22.39 -9.12 2.15
N SER A 200 -22.48 -9.26 0.83
CA SER A 200 -22.92 -10.49 0.14
C SER A 200 -21.84 -11.58 0.06
N ARG A 201 -20.64 -11.31 0.62
CA ARG A 201 -19.48 -12.22 0.64
C ARG A 201 -18.96 -12.60 -0.75
N THR A 202 -19.23 -11.79 -1.78
CA THR A 202 -18.70 -11.96 -3.14
C THR A 202 -17.38 -11.22 -3.36
N ALA A 203 -16.93 -10.44 -2.36
CA ALA A 203 -15.58 -9.88 -2.24
C ALA A 203 -14.98 -10.18 -0.85
N LEU A 204 -13.65 -10.08 -0.73
CA LEU A 204 -12.95 -10.17 0.55
C LEU A 204 -13.30 -8.94 1.41
N ASP A 205 -13.67 -9.17 2.67
CA ASP A 205 -13.78 -8.10 3.67
C ASP A 205 -12.37 -7.64 4.11
N PRO A 206 -11.91 -6.44 3.71
CA PRO A 206 -10.59 -5.95 4.06
C PRO A 206 -10.47 -5.64 5.55
N ALA A 207 -11.57 -5.25 6.21
CA ALA A 207 -11.56 -4.92 7.63
C ALA A 207 -11.39 -6.18 8.49
N ALA A 208 -12.07 -7.27 8.14
CA ALA A 208 -11.89 -8.55 8.81
C ALA A 208 -10.42 -9.02 8.77
N GLN A 209 -9.75 -8.91 7.62
CA GLN A 209 -8.35 -9.34 7.49
C GLN A 209 -7.38 -8.46 8.30
N LEU A 210 -7.58 -7.14 8.27
CA LEU A 210 -6.77 -6.21 9.07
C LEU A 210 -7.00 -6.41 10.57
N HIS A 211 -8.25 -6.61 11.00
CA HIS A 211 -8.56 -6.93 12.39
C HIS A 211 -7.94 -8.26 12.82
N TYR A 212 -7.95 -9.29 11.97
CA TYR A 212 -7.25 -10.55 12.24
C TYR A 212 -5.77 -10.31 12.52
N ILE A 213 -5.08 -9.53 11.66
CA ILE A 213 -3.67 -9.18 11.81
C ILE A 213 -3.41 -8.42 13.13
N LEU A 214 -4.34 -7.55 13.52
CA LEU A 214 -4.22 -6.71 14.73
C LEU A 214 -4.63 -7.41 16.03
N GLY A 215 -5.17 -8.63 15.97
CA GLY A 215 -5.43 -9.47 17.16
C GLY A 215 -6.85 -10.00 17.30
N ASN A 216 -7.78 -9.66 16.40
CA ASN A 216 -9.10 -10.28 16.35
C ASN A 216 -9.02 -11.66 15.69
N ASN A 217 -8.37 -12.59 16.36
CA ASN A 217 -8.17 -13.97 15.94
C ASN A 217 -8.29 -14.90 17.15
N PRO A 218 -8.47 -16.23 16.96
CA PRO A 218 -8.66 -17.16 18.06
C PRO A 218 -7.53 -17.19 19.11
N ALA A 219 -6.32 -16.75 18.73
CA ALA A 219 -5.18 -16.68 19.63
C ALA A 219 -5.10 -15.35 20.42
N GLY A 220 -5.96 -14.37 20.12
CA GLY A 220 -5.88 -13.01 20.69
C GLY A 220 -4.52 -12.36 20.46
N LEU A 221 -3.81 -12.76 19.40
CA LEU A 221 -2.41 -12.40 19.14
C LEU A 221 -2.36 -11.33 18.05
N SER A 222 -1.85 -10.14 18.36
CA SER A 222 -1.44 -9.19 17.33
C SER A 222 -0.24 -9.73 16.59
N TYR A 223 -0.30 -9.80 15.27
CA TYR A 223 0.85 -10.16 14.43
C TYR A 223 1.73 -8.96 14.09
N VAL A 224 1.42 -7.76 14.61
CA VAL A 224 2.24 -6.56 14.50
C VAL A 224 3.10 -6.42 15.75
N VAL A 225 4.42 -6.52 15.57
CA VAL A 225 5.40 -6.40 16.66
C VAL A 225 5.25 -5.06 17.36
N GLY A 226 5.08 -5.08 18.69
CA GLY A 226 4.94 -3.88 19.52
C GLY A 226 3.53 -3.31 19.61
N PHE A 227 2.55 -3.93 18.96
CA PHE A 227 1.15 -3.49 18.99
C PHE A 227 0.26 -4.49 19.73
N GLY A 228 -0.70 -3.99 20.50
CA GLY A 228 -1.63 -4.80 21.29
C GLY A 228 -1.02 -5.38 22.57
N ARG A 229 -1.80 -6.20 23.28
CA ARG A 229 -1.39 -6.79 24.58
C ARG A 229 -0.52 -8.04 24.42
N ASN A 230 -0.69 -8.78 23.33
CA ASN A 230 0.03 -10.00 23.01
C ASN A 230 0.53 -9.93 21.57
N TYR A 231 1.83 -10.11 21.33
CA TYR A 231 2.45 -10.01 20.01
C TYR A 231 3.78 -10.78 19.92
N PRO A 232 4.27 -11.16 18.72
CA PRO A 232 5.55 -11.84 18.53
C PRO A 232 6.74 -11.09 19.13
N LYS A 233 7.52 -11.79 19.96
CA LYS A 233 8.69 -11.21 20.67
C LYS A 233 10.04 -11.59 20.04
N ARG A 234 10.01 -12.44 19.01
CA ARG A 234 11.20 -12.98 18.33
C ARG A 234 11.06 -12.96 16.80
N PRO A 235 10.87 -11.78 16.18
CA PRO A 235 10.83 -11.69 14.71
C PRO A 235 12.18 -12.11 14.14
N HIS A 236 12.20 -12.88 13.04
CA HIS A 236 13.45 -13.29 12.38
C HIS A 236 14.17 -12.06 11.77
N HIS A 237 14.94 -11.34 12.59
CA HIS A 237 15.53 -10.06 12.21
C HIS A 237 16.84 -9.76 12.97
N LYS A 238 17.94 -9.66 12.21
CA LYS A 238 19.31 -9.53 12.73
C LYS A 238 19.48 -8.43 13.76
N SER A 239 19.08 -7.19 13.45
CA SER A 239 19.31 -6.08 14.36
C SER A 239 18.49 -6.17 15.65
N SER A 240 17.43 -6.98 15.70
CA SER A 240 16.53 -7.00 16.85
C SER A 240 17.03 -7.89 17.98
N PHE A 241 17.67 -9.01 17.67
CA PHE A 241 18.21 -9.94 18.67
C PHE A 241 19.64 -9.60 19.11
N CYS A 242 20.31 -8.64 18.47
CA CYS A 242 21.63 -8.20 18.92
C CYS A 242 21.51 -7.28 20.14
N ALA A 243 22.30 -7.55 21.18
CA ALA A 243 22.39 -6.67 22.34
C ALA A 243 23.03 -5.31 21.97
N PRO A 244 22.67 -4.20 22.66
CA PRO A 244 23.28 -2.90 22.45
C PRO A 244 24.78 -2.91 22.73
N ALA A 245 25.55 -2.08 22.02
CA ALA A 245 26.96 -1.88 22.32
C ALA A 245 27.12 -1.26 23.73
N PRO A 246 28.16 -1.63 24.52
CA PRO A 246 29.26 -2.54 24.19
C PRO A 246 28.98 -4.00 24.61
N ALA A 247 28.02 -4.67 23.96
CA ALA A 247 27.86 -6.11 24.08
C ALA A 247 28.93 -6.90 23.31
N PRO A 248 29.22 -8.16 23.69
CA PRO A 248 30.01 -9.08 22.88
C PRO A 248 29.43 -9.22 21.46
N GLN A 249 30.26 -9.70 20.52
CA GLN A 249 29.84 -9.86 19.13
C GLN A 249 28.48 -10.57 19.03
N CYS A 250 27.58 -9.98 18.23
CA CYS A 250 26.30 -10.59 17.94
C CYS A 250 26.52 -11.76 16.96
N THR A 251 26.24 -12.98 17.43
CA THR A 251 26.42 -14.22 16.68
C THR A 251 25.09 -14.97 16.56
N PHE A 252 25.14 -16.17 15.95
CA PHE A 252 23.99 -17.07 15.91
C PHE A 252 23.53 -17.57 17.29
N THR A 253 24.34 -17.40 18.34
CA THR A 253 23.93 -17.70 19.71
C THR A 253 22.77 -16.80 20.14
N GLN A 254 22.82 -15.50 19.86
CA GLN A 254 21.70 -14.60 20.17
C GLN A 254 20.48 -14.88 19.28
N PHE A 255 20.71 -15.23 18.01
CA PHE A 255 19.64 -15.61 17.09
C PHE A 255 18.84 -16.84 17.57
N ASN A 256 19.53 -17.87 18.08
CA ASN A 256 18.91 -19.11 18.56
C ASN A 256 18.38 -19.00 20.00
N SER A 257 18.51 -17.85 20.64
CA SER A 257 18.07 -17.66 22.02
C SER A 257 16.55 -17.72 22.15
N LEU A 258 16.08 -18.34 23.24
CA LEU A 258 14.66 -18.27 23.65
C LEU A 258 14.36 -17.00 24.48
N ALA A 259 15.30 -16.07 24.64
CA ALA A 259 14.97 -14.77 25.19
C ALA A 259 14.13 -13.96 24.19
N PRO A 260 13.26 -13.03 24.65
CA PRO A 260 12.77 -11.96 23.80
C PRO A 260 13.93 -11.20 23.14
N HIS A 261 13.70 -10.67 21.94
CA HIS A 261 14.69 -9.85 21.25
C HIS A 261 14.95 -8.54 22.00
N TYR A 262 16.19 -8.03 21.97
CA TYR A 262 16.61 -6.82 22.69
C TYR A 262 15.91 -5.56 22.19
N TYR A 263 15.72 -5.44 20.88
CA TYR A 263 15.01 -4.32 20.28
C TYR A 263 13.63 -4.72 19.82
N LEU A 264 12.66 -3.89 20.19
CA LEU A 264 11.32 -3.94 19.65
C LEU A 264 11.32 -3.33 18.25
N LEU A 265 11.01 -4.12 17.23
CA LEU A 265 10.74 -3.62 15.88
C LEU A 265 9.31 -3.09 15.82
N SER A 266 9.03 -2.03 16.58
CA SER A 266 7.69 -1.46 16.65
C SER A 266 7.30 -0.86 15.31
N ALA A 267 6.11 -1.20 14.81
CA ALA A 267 5.42 -0.34 13.86
C ALA A 267 5.25 1.06 14.50
N PRO A 268 5.40 2.16 13.75
CA PRO A 268 5.17 3.49 14.29
C PRO A 268 3.76 3.53 14.89
N THR A 269 3.68 3.80 16.19
CA THR A 269 2.40 4.04 16.83
C THR A 269 1.92 5.40 16.37
N ALA A 270 0.63 5.50 16.01
CA ALA A 270 0.02 6.81 15.80
C ALA A 270 0.31 7.67 17.04
N PRO A 271 0.74 8.93 16.89
CA PRO A 271 1.03 9.78 18.03
C PRO A 271 -0.24 9.83 18.88
N THR A 272 -0.15 9.35 20.12
CA THR A 272 -1.17 9.56 21.12
C THR A 272 -1.32 11.07 21.25
N SER A 273 -2.45 11.60 20.81
CA SER A 273 -2.78 13.01 21.00
C SER A 273 -2.93 13.26 22.49
N THR A 274 -1.82 13.53 23.16
CA THR A 274 -1.86 14.24 24.42
C THR A 274 -2.29 15.66 24.07
N THR A 275 -3.58 15.93 24.23
CA THR A 275 -4.14 17.28 24.20
C THR A 275 -3.50 18.08 25.33
N LYS A 276 -2.33 18.67 25.05
CA LYS A 276 -1.89 19.85 25.80
C LYS A 276 -2.78 21.00 25.34
N ALA A 277 -3.77 21.31 26.16
CA ALA A 277 -4.58 22.52 26.01
C ALA A 277 -3.65 23.74 26.02
N ALA A 278 -3.37 24.28 24.83
CA ALA A 278 -2.75 25.58 24.70
C ALA A 278 -3.87 26.63 24.80
N SER A 279 -3.89 27.38 25.88
CA SER A 279 -4.74 28.56 26.05
C SER A 279 -4.27 29.64 25.08
N THR A 280 -5.01 29.87 24.00
CA THR A 280 -4.81 31.02 23.12
C THR A 280 -5.74 32.16 23.55
N THR A 281 -5.15 33.22 24.10
CA THR A 281 -5.79 34.54 24.21
C THR A 281 -5.86 35.18 22.83
N SER A 282 -7.07 35.55 22.41
CA SER A 282 -7.37 36.20 21.15
C SER A 282 -7.08 37.71 21.19
N ALA A 283 -6.67 38.27 20.05
CA ALA A 283 -6.79 39.69 19.73
C ALA A 283 -7.29 39.83 18.27
N PRO A 284 -8.25 40.72 17.98
CA PRO A 284 -8.91 40.77 16.66
C PRO A 284 -8.24 41.78 15.72
N ARG A 285 -8.18 41.49 14.42
CA ARG A 285 -8.07 42.50 13.36
C ARG A 285 -8.95 42.18 12.16
N SER A 286 -9.61 43.23 11.69
CA SER A 286 -10.64 43.36 10.65
C SER A 286 -10.09 43.43 9.22
N PRO A 287 -10.94 43.42 8.17
CA PRO A 287 -10.69 42.75 6.89
C PRO A 287 -10.33 43.67 5.71
N ALA A 288 -9.77 43.09 4.65
CA ALA A 288 -9.81 43.66 3.30
C ALA A 288 -9.86 42.57 2.20
N THR A 289 -10.88 42.70 1.36
CA THR A 289 -11.16 42.21 -0.02
C THR A 289 -9.97 42.34 -0.99
N THR A 290 -9.78 41.66 -2.13
CA THR A 290 -10.49 40.74 -3.07
C THR A 290 -9.37 40.11 -3.94
N THR A 291 -9.46 38.91 -4.55
CA THR A 291 -9.91 38.66 -5.94
C THR A 291 -9.87 37.14 -6.26
N ARG A 292 -10.76 36.68 -7.15
CA ARG A 292 -11.16 35.31 -7.52
C ARG A 292 -10.05 34.35 -7.99
N ALA A 293 -10.18 33.08 -7.58
CA ALA A 293 -9.92 31.89 -8.40
C ALA A 293 -10.89 30.76 -8.00
N TYR A 294 -11.41 30.03 -8.99
CA TYR A 294 -12.43 28.99 -8.83
C TYR A 294 -11.95 27.84 -7.92
N SER A 295 -12.62 27.67 -6.78
CA SER A 295 -12.58 26.40 -6.02
C SER A 295 -13.99 26.08 -5.54
N ARG A 296 -14.52 24.90 -5.89
CA ARG A 296 -15.76 24.36 -5.32
C ARG A 296 -15.51 24.12 -3.82
N ARG A 297 -16.08 24.96 -2.96
CA ARG A 297 -16.10 24.75 -1.50
C ARG A 297 -17.45 24.18 -1.08
N TRP A 298 -17.36 23.07 -0.35
CA TRP A 298 -18.43 22.45 0.42
C TRP A 298 -18.96 23.42 1.48
N GLN A 299 -20.28 23.50 1.62
CA GLN A 299 -20.96 24.27 2.65
C GLN A 299 -20.63 23.73 4.05
N VAL A 300 -20.16 24.62 4.92
CA VAL A 300 -20.12 24.39 6.36
C VAL A 300 -21.48 24.79 6.90
N LEU A 301 -22.25 23.83 7.42
CA LEU A 301 -23.44 24.10 8.22
C LEU A 301 -22.99 24.75 9.54
N SER A 302 -23.33 26.03 9.72
CA SER A 302 -23.25 26.73 11.00
C SER A 302 -24.34 26.21 11.93
N THR A 303 -23.97 25.76 13.13
CA THR A 303 -24.92 25.48 14.20
C THR A 303 -25.02 26.70 15.12
N GLU A 304 -26.24 27.19 15.31
CA GLU A 304 -26.59 28.25 16.25
C GLU A 304 -26.34 27.83 17.70
N LYS A 305 -25.92 28.80 18.52
CA LYS A 305 -25.91 28.67 19.98
C LYS A 305 -27.36 28.62 20.48
N SER A 306 -27.74 27.54 21.15
CA SER A 306 -28.75 27.61 22.20
C SER A 306 -28.31 26.81 23.44
N SER A 307 -28.75 27.31 24.57
CA SER A 307 -28.31 27.08 25.94
C SER A 307 -28.81 25.78 26.57
N GLY A 308 -28.00 25.18 27.46
CA GLY A 308 -28.52 24.49 28.64
C GLY A 308 -28.21 22.99 28.79
N HIS A 309 -27.48 22.68 29.87
CA HIS A 309 -27.49 21.44 30.66
C HIS A 309 -26.97 20.12 30.04
N ARG A 310 -25.85 19.67 30.61
CA ARG A 310 -25.23 18.35 30.40
C ARG A 310 -26.06 17.26 31.09
N ARG A 311 -26.42 16.23 30.33
CA ARG A 311 -26.47 14.82 30.79
C ARG A 311 -25.81 13.97 29.72
N CYS A 312 -24.71 13.30 30.09
CA CYS A 312 -24.08 12.28 29.25
C CYS A 312 -24.94 11.02 29.31
N ASN A 313 -25.62 10.69 28.20
CA ASN A 313 -25.98 9.32 27.86
C ASN A 313 -25.26 9.01 26.54
N LEU A 314 -24.34 8.05 26.59
CA LEU A 314 -23.65 7.51 25.41
C LEU A 314 -24.59 6.49 24.77
N GLU A 315 -25.36 6.89 23.77
CA GLU A 315 -25.87 5.98 22.75
C GLU A 315 -24.94 6.10 21.53
N MET A 316 -24.20 5.04 21.23
CA MET A 316 -23.47 4.91 19.97
C MET A 316 -24.42 4.29 18.95
N THR A 317 -25.06 5.12 18.14
CA THR A 317 -25.69 4.68 16.90
C THR A 317 -24.69 4.73 15.76
N GLU A 318 -24.60 3.61 15.05
CA GLU A 318 -23.83 3.36 13.84
C GLU A 318 -23.93 4.48 12.81
N HIS A 319 -22.80 4.95 12.27
CA HIS A 319 -22.69 5.30 10.85
C HIS A 319 -21.23 5.40 10.37
N SER A 320 -20.95 4.58 9.36
CA SER A 320 -19.88 4.65 8.34
C SER A 320 -18.42 4.34 8.71
N PRO A 321 -17.98 3.07 8.52
CA PRO A 321 -16.57 2.67 8.52
C PRO A 321 -15.70 3.37 7.44
N SER A 322 -16.31 4.00 6.44
CA SER A 322 -15.62 4.58 5.26
C SER A 322 -14.68 5.75 5.57
N LEU A 323 -14.95 6.52 6.63
CA LEU A 323 -14.17 7.70 7.00
C LEU A 323 -12.85 7.36 7.69
N LEU A 324 -12.79 6.29 8.48
CA LEU A 324 -11.56 5.83 9.13
C LEU A 324 -10.56 5.25 8.11
N TYR A 325 -11.06 4.57 7.09
CA TYR A 325 -10.24 3.98 6.02
C TYR A 325 -9.65 5.03 5.08
N ARG A 326 -10.44 6.04 4.68
CA ARG A 326 -9.95 7.19 3.92
C ARG A 326 -8.89 7.98 4.70
N PHE A 327 -9.03 8.07 6.02
CA PHE A 327 -8.03 8.70 6.88
C PHE A 327 -6.69 7.93 6.91
N PHE A 328 -6.73 6.60 6.91
CA PHE A 328 -5.53 5.77 6.90
C PHE A 328 -4.75 5.87 5.58
N ILE A 329 -5.44 5.84 4.43
CA ILE A 329 -4.79 5.98 3.10
C ILE A 329 -4.26 7.41 2.90
N HIS A 330 -5.01 8.44 3.31
CA HIS A 330 -4.60 9.83 3.12
C HIS A 330 -3.42 10.24 4.03
N LYS A 331 -3.35 9.76 5.27
CA LYS A 331 -2.22 10.08 6.18
C LYS A 331 -0.95 9.28 5.93
N MET A 332 -1.05 8.06 5.38
CA MET A 332 0.15 7.27 5.07
C MET A 332 0.90 7.80 3.84
N PHE A 333 0.22 8.51 2.93
CA PHE A 333 0.81 9.05 1.70
C PHE A 333 0.93 10.58 1.65
N LEU A 334 0.19 11.35 2.46
CA LEU A 334 0.14 12.82 2.33
C LEU A 334 0.16 13.57 3.67
N SER A 335 1.12 13.27 4.57
CA SER A 335 1.38 14.09 5.77
C SER A 335 2.83 13.88 6.24
N ASN A 336 3.80 14.64 5.72
CA ASN A 336 4.43 15.73 6.49
C ASN A 336 4.23 17.14 5.95
#